data_AF-A0AAV5S3N4-F1
#
_entry.id   AF-A0AAV5S3N4-F1
#
_cell.length_a   1.000
_cell.length_b   1.000
_cell.length_c   1.000
_cell.angle_alpha   90.00
_cell.angle_beta   90.00
_cell.angle_gamma   90.00
#
_symmetry.space_group_name_H-M   'P 1'
#
loop_
_entity.id
_entity.type
_entity.pdbx_description
1 polymer ?
#
loop_
_entity_poly.entity_id
_entity_poly.type
_entity_poly.pdbx_seq_one_letter_code
_entity_poly.pdbx_strand_id
1 'polypeptide(L)'
;MSETQVFKRAGNEAIIINKPTGTDFHLTARGSDWLWTVFCVNIFFAMILILLMFRKPVDDRFLYYLAIAPCLFMTIAYYTIASDLGWVAIKAKYNHNRTSTQTTHLGMRQIFYSRYCGWFLAMPFPIIQASILGKTPLWQMFFNIVLTEFFVVCMLLAALVHTTYKWGYFTFSVFCSYIVMVSIITTTKNLCVKRGNDVFTVFKIYVSIIFFFWGIYPISFGLSEGGNVLVVDSEMIFYGILDLCFLCFAPTIFIPLANYIGLDKLGYNFHPEDKESGAGAGPARSPASPKSPKSPKSPKSPKTPKSGAASPKLKKSKKSKK
;
A
#
# COMPACT_ATOMS: atom_id res chain seq x y z
N MET A 1 -36.17 -5.25 -35.92
CA MET A 1 -35.68 -4.09 -35.13
C MET A 1 -34.71 -3.35 -36.04
N SER A 2 -34.94 -2.08 -36.38
CA SER A 2 -34.06 -1.39 -37.35
C SER A 2 -32.72 -1.03 -36.72
N GLU A 3 -31.63 -1.08 -37.49
CA GLU A 3 -30.28 -0.72 -37.04
C GLU A 3 -30.23 0.68 -36.40
N THR A 4 -31.06 1.60 -36.89
CA THR A 4 -31.25 2.95 -36.34
C THR A 4 -31.77 2.97 -34.90
N GLN A 5 -32.63 2.01 -34.50
CA GLN A 5 -33.09 1.89 -33.12
C GLN A 5 -32.05 1.27 -32.20
N VAL A 6 -31.19 0.39 -32.73
CA VAL A 6 -30.05 -0.18 -32.00
C VAL A 6 -28.99 0.89 -31.77
N PHE A 7 -28.65 1.70 -32.78
CA PHE A 7 -27.74 2.84 -32.63
C PHE A 7 -28.29 3.93 -31.69
N LYS A 8 -29.61 4.19 -31.71
CA LYS A 8 -30.23 5.15 -30.80
C LYS A 8 -30.25 4.66 -29.34
N ARG A 9 -30.19 3.35 -29.12
CA ARG A 9 -29.98 2.69 -27.81
C ARG A 9 -28.50 2.45 -27.47
N ALA A 10 -27.57 2.71 -28.38
CA ALA A 10 -26.14 2.48 -28.19
C ALA A 10 -25.43 3.61 -27.43
N GLY A 11 -26.19 4.52 -26.80
CA GLY A 11 -25.66 5.59 -25.97
C GLY A 11 -25.66 5.21 -24.49
N ASN A 12 -24.85 5.91 -23.71
CA ASN A 12 -24.90 5.82 -22.26
C ASN A 12 -26.22 6.40 -21.72
N GLU A 13 -27.12 5.53 -21.27
CA GLU A 13 -28.40 5.91 -20.68
C GLU A 13 -28.36 5.98 -19.15
N ALA A 14 -27.19 5.86 -18.51
CA ALA A 14 -27.06 5.77 -17.05
C ALA A 14 -27.76 6.91 -16.31
N ILE A 15 -27.51 8.16 -16.73
CA ILE A 15 -28.11 9.36 -16.10
C ILE A 15 -29.63 9.47 -16.37
N ILE A 16 -30.13 8.85 -17.44
CA ILE A 16 -31.56 8.83 -17.76
C ILE A 16 -32.30 7.83 -16.87
N ILE A 17 -31.67 6.68 -16.63
CA ILE A 17 -32.21 5.57 -15.82
C ILE A 17 -32.08 5.92 -14.33
N ASN A 18 -30.89 6.30 -13.89
CA ASN A 18 -30.58 6.68 -12.52
C ASN A 18 -30.45 8.21 -12.48
N LYS A 19 -31.59 8.91 -12.40
CA LYS A 19 -31.58 10.37 -12.43
C LYS A 19 -31.07 10.95 -11.09
N PRO A 20 -30.23 12.00 -11.11
CA PRO A 20 -29.74 12.67 -9.91
C PRO A 20 -30.80 13.61 -9.32
N THR A 21 -31.89 13.04 -8.81
CA THR A 21 -33.01 13.81 -8.25
C THR A 21 -32.62 14.46 -6.92
N GLY A 22 -32.99 15.73 -6.72
CA GLY A 22 -32.71 16.45 -5.46
C GLY A 22 -31.32 17.08 -5.37
N THR A 23 -30.60 17.17 -6.49
CA THR A 23 -29.32 17.88 -6.59
C THR A 23 -29.36 18.90 -7.72
N ASP A 24 -28.81 20.10 -7.47
CA ASP A 24 -28.69 21.18 -8.46
C ASP A 24 -27.38 21.08 -9.25
N PHE A 25 -26.31 20.61 -8.60
CA PHE A 25 -25.01 20.33 -9.23
C PHE A 25 -24.79 18.81 -9.25
N HIS A 26 -24.89 18.22 -10.42
CA HIS A 26 -24.87 16.78 -10.60
C HIS A 26 -24.09 16.36 -11.84
N LEU A 27 -23.85 15.05 -11.93
CA LEU A 27 -23.21 14.39 -13.05
C LEU A 27 -24.07 14.54 -14.31
N THR A 28 -23.42 14.81 -15.45
CA THR A 28 -24.08 14.78 -16.76
C THR A 28 -23.72 13.53 -17.55
N ALA A 29 -24.43 13.28 -18.66
CA ALA A 29 -24.12 12.14 -19.53
C ALA A 29 -22.65 12.12 -19.97
N ARG A 30 -22.05 13.28 -20.25
CA ARG A 30 -20.64 13.39 -20.64
C ARG A 30 -19.68 13.05 -19.49
N GLY A 31 -20.03 13.45 -18.26
CA GLY A 31 -19.27 13.07 -17.08
C GLY A 31 -19.34 11.55 -16.85
N SER A 32 -20.52 10.96 -17.03
CA SER A 32 -20.72 9.51 -16.95
C SER A 32 -19.95 8.74 -18.05
N ASP A 33 -19.91 9.23 -19.29
CA ASP A 33 -19.12 8.63 -20.37
C ASP A 33 -17.62 8.55 -20.03
N TRP A 34 -17.10 9.62 -19.44
CA TRP A 34 -15.73 9.63 -18.93
C TRP A 34 -15.52 8.59 -17.84
N LEU A 35 -16.43 8.49 -16.87
CA LEU A 35 -16.34 7.50 -15.80
C LEU A 35 -16.42 6.06 -16.32
N TRP A 36 -17.24 5.79 -17.34
CA TRP A 36 -17.26 4.51 -18.06
C TRP A 36 -15.92 4.21 -18.74
N THR A 37 -15.25 5.23 -19.27
CA THR A 37 -13.89 5.07 -19.82
C THR A 37 -12.91 4.63 -18.72
N VAL A 38 -12.95 5.28 -17.55
CA VAL A 38 -12.09 4.91 -16.42
C VAL A 38 -12.39 3.50 -15.92
N PHE A 39 -13.67 3.11 -15.85
CA PHE A 39 -14.08 1.73 -15.59
C PHE A 39 -13.45 0.75 -16.58
N CYS A 40 -13.58 1.00 -17.89
CA CYS A 40 -13.05 0.16 -18.95
C CYS A 40 -11.52 -0.01 -18.86
N VAL A 41 -10.80 1.07 -18.53
CA VAL A 41 -9.33 1.01 -18.36
C VAL A 41 -8.97 0.14 -17.15
N ASN A 42 -9.61 0.33 -16.00
CA ASN A 42 -9.31 -0.46 -14.81
C ASN A 42 -9.57 -1.96 -15.03
N ILE A 43 -10.72 -2.32 -15.61
CA ILE A 43 -11.04 -3.74 -15.87
C ILE A 43 -10.12 -4.35 -16.93
N PHE A 44 -9.74 -3.58 -17.95
CA PHE A 44 -8.78 -4.02 -18.97
C PHE A 44 -7.43 -4.37 -18.35
N PHE A 45 -6.87 -3.48 -17.52
CA PHE A 45 -5.60 -3.75 -16.83
C PHE A 45 -5.74 -4.92 -15.84
N ALA A 46 -6.83 -4.99 -15.08
CA ALA A 46 -7.07 -6.11 -14.17
C ALA A 46 -7.07 -7.46 -14.92
N MET A 47 -7.77 -7.55 -16.05
CA MET A 47 -7.82 -8.76 -16.88
C MET A 47 -6.45 -9.15 -17.43
N ILE A 48 -5.70 -8.20 -18.00
CA ILE A 48 -4.34 -8.47 -18.51
C ILE A 48 -3.44 -8.96 -17.39
N LEU A 49 -3.46 -8.31 -16.23
CA LEU A 49 -2.64 -8.70 -15.09
C LEU A 49 -2.99 -10.09 -14.56
N ILE A 50 -4.29 -10.43 -14.50
CA ILE A 50 -4.74 -11.78 -14.13
C ILE A 50 -4.20 -12.82 -15.11
N LEU A 51 -4.29 -12.57 -16.42
CA LEU A 51 -3.78 -13.49 -17.44
C LEU A 51 -2.26 -13.65 -17.34
N LEU A 52 -1.52 -12.55 -17.14
CA LEU A 52 -0.08 -12.57 -16.99
C LEU A 52 0.38 -13.24 -15.69
N MET A 53 -0.38 -13.11 -14.61
CA MET A 53 -0.11 -13.72 -13.30
C MET A 53 -0.07 -15.25 -13.39
N PHE A 54 -0.96 -15.87 -14.18
CA PHE A 54 -0.97 -17.33 -14.35
C PHE A 54 0.28 -17.87 -15.06
N ARG A 55 1.08 -17.01 -15.71
CA ARG A 55 2.38 -17.36 -16.30
C ARG A 55 3.52 -17.37 -15.28
N LYS A 56 3.26 -17.05 -14.01
CA LYS A 56 4.26 -17.00 -12.94
C LYS A 56 4.10 -18.16 -11.95
N PRO A 57 5.23 -18.63 -11.36
CA PRO A 57 5.19 -19.53 -10.20
C PRO A 57 4.33 -18.93 -9.09
N VAL A 58 3.67 -19.79 -8.29
CA VAL A 58 2.69 -19.35 -7.27
C VAL A 58 3.30 -18.33 -6.30
N ASP A 59 4.55 -18.56 -5.92
CA ASP A 59 5.28 -17.73 -4.95
C ASP A 59 5.59 -16.31 -5.44
N ASP A 60 5.66 -16.11 -6.76
CA ASP A 60 5.94 -14.80 -7.37
C ASP A 60 4.67 -13.98 -7.61
N ARG A 61 3.49 -14.63 -7.51
CA ARG A 61 2.20 -14.01 -7.88
C ARG A 61 1.79 -12.89 -6.93
N PHE A 62 2.38 -12.78 -5.75
CA PHE A 62 2.05 -11.70 -4.81
C PHE A 62 2.26 -10.30 -5.41
N LEU A 63 3.27 -10.11 -6.28
CA LEU A 63 3.46 -8.84 -6.99
C LEU A 63 2.25 -8.51 -7.88
N TYR A 64 1.64 -9.52 -8.49
CA TYR A 64 0.44 -9.36 -9.31
C TYR A 64 -0.80 -9.14 -8.46
N TYR A 65 -0.98 -9.87 -7.35
CA TYR A 65 -2.10 -9.64 -6.44
C TYR A 65 -2.15 -8.18 -5.97
N LEU A 66 -0.99 -7.59 -5.66
CA LEU A 66 -0.87 -6.21 -5.24
C LEU A 66 -1.22 -5.19 -6.34
N ALA A 67 -1.11 -5.56 -7.62
CA ALA A 67 -1.46 -4.69 -8.74
C ALA A 67 -2.90 -4.90 -9.24
N ILE A 68 -3.40 -6.14 -9.18
CA ILE A 68 -4.74 -6.53 -9.60
C ILE A 68 -5.79 -5.97 -8.64
N ALA A 69 -5.56 -6.09 -7.33
CA ALA A 69 -6.53 -5.71 -6.32
C ALA A 69 -7.02 -4.24 -6.45
N PRO A 70 -6.15 -3.21 -6.51
CA PRO A 70 -6.61 -1.84 -6.65
C PRO A 70 -7.38 -1.61 -7.97
N CYS A 71 -6.97 -2.22 -9.08
CA CYS A 71 -7.71 -2.14 -10.34
C CYS A 71 -9.12 -2.73 -10.22
N LEU A 72 -9.29 -3.88 -9.55
CA LEU A 72 -10.61 -4.50 -9.35
C LEU A 72 -11.50 -3.66 -8.42
N PHE A 73 -10.95 -3.13 -7.32
CA PHE A 73 -11.72 -2.27 -6.41
C PHE A 73 -12.16 -0.98 -7.10
N MET A 74 -11.27 -0.36 -7.87
CA MET A 74 -11.62 0.83 -8.65
C MET A 74 -12.57 0.51 -9.79
N THR A 75 -12.53 -0.69 -10.38
CA THR A 75 -13.54 -1.14 -11.35
C THR A 75 -14.94 -1.09 -10.73
N ILE A 76 -15.12 -1.61 -9.51
CA ILE A 76 -16.43 -1.59 -8.83
C ILE A 76 -16.85 -0.16 -8.48
N ALA A 77 -15.92 0.66 -7.98
CA ALA A 77 -16.19 2.06 -7.65
C ALA A 77 -16.62 2.86 -8.89
N TYR A 78 -15.86 2.77 -9.99
CA TYR A 78 -16.17 3.49 -11.22
C TYR A 78 -17.43 2.97 -11.92
N TYR A 79 -17.74 1.67 -11.86
CA TYR A 79 -19.04 1.16 -12.31
C TYR A 79 -20.18 1.85 -11.57
N THR A 80 -20.06 1.98 -10.25
CA THR A 80 -21.06 2.60 -9.38
C THR A 80 -21.23 4.08 -9.71
N ILE A 81 -20.13 4.83 -9.78
CA ILE A 81 -20.16 6.29 -10.05
C ILE A 81 -20.63 6.55 -11.49
N ALA A 82 -20.13 5.80 -12.48
CA ALA A 82 -20.54 5.95 -13.88
C ALA A 82 -22.04 5.70 -14.08
N SER A 83 -22.60 4.78 -13.29
CA SER A 83 -24.02 4.49 -13.27
C SER A 83 -24.87 5.54 -12.53
N ASP A 84 -24.27 6.65 -12.08
CA ASP A 84 -24.90 7.66 -11.21
C ASP A 84 -25.45 7.09 -9.89
N LEU A 85 -24.72 6.14 -9.29
CA LEU A 85 -25.07 5.51 -8.02
C LEU A 85 -24.04 5.84 -6.94
N GLY A 86 -24.37 5.52 -5.68
CA GLY A 86 -23.42 5.65 -4.57
C GLY A 86 -23.03 7.10 -4.26
N TRP A 87 -24.01 8.00 -4.29
CA TRP A 87 -23.85 9.42 -3.98
C TRP A 87 -24.89 9.91 -2.95
N VAL A 88 -24.64 11.10 -2.40
CA VAL A 88 -25.55 11.82 -1.51
C VAL A 88 -25.57 13.32 -1.83
N ALA A 89 -26.72 13.96 -1.64
CA ALA A 89 -26.89 15.39 -1.83
C ALA A 89 -26.41 16.17 -0.59
N ILE A 90 -25.39 17.01 -0.74
CA ILE A 90 -24.88 17.88 0.32
C ILE A 90 -25.00 19.34 -0.13
N LYS A 91 -25.54 20.19 0.75
CA LYS A 91 -25.64 21.63 0.46
C LYS A 91 -24.26 22.23 0.24
N ALA A 92 -24.05 22.91 -0.89
CA ALA A 92 -22.76 23.56 -1.16
C ALA A 92 -22.48 24.66 -0.12
N LYS A 93 -21.21 24.83 0.24
CA LYS A 93 -20.80 25.90 1.16
C LYS A 93 -20.53 27.20 0.40
N TYR A 94 -19.92 27.07 -0.77
CA TYR A 94 -19.51 28.18 -1.62
C TYR A 94 -20.29 28.11 -2.95
N ASN A 95 -20.69 29.26 -3.47
CA ASN A 95 -21.56 29.36 -4.65
C ASN A 95 -20.78 29.95 -5.85
N HIS A 96 -19.69 29.29 -6.25
CA HIS A 96 -18.87 29.70 -7.40
C HIS A 96 -19.50 29.30 -8.75
N ASN A 97 -20.33 28.25 -8.74
CA ASN A 97 -21.06 27.76 -9.91
C ASN A 97 -22.55 28.04 -9.72
N ARG A 98 -23.27 28.35 -10.80
CA ARG A 98 -24.73 28.59 -10.78
C ARG A 98 -25.42 27.76 -11.87
N THR A 99 -26.58 27.22 -11.55
CA THR A 99 -27.43 26.51 -12.52
C THR A 99 -28.81 27.17 -12.57
N SER A 100 -29.48 27.12 -13.72
CA SER A 100 -30.83 27.67 -13.89
C SER A 100 -31.89 26.91 -13.09
N THR A 101 -31.60 25.67 -12.72
CA THR A 101 -32.46 24.77 -11.94
C THR A 101 -32.28 24.92 -10.43
N GLN A 102 -31.41 25.83 -9.99
CA GLN A 102 -30.99 25.96 -8.60
C GLN A 102 -32.17 26.35 -7.68
N THR A 103 -32.58 25.41 -6.84
CA THR A 103 -33.74 25.56 -5.94
C THR A 103 -33.45 26.41 -4.69
N THR A 104 -32.17 26.52 -4.30
CA THR A 104 -31.73 27.32 -3.14
C THR A 104 -30.49 28.14 -3.47
N HIS A 105 -30.27 29.30 -2.84
CA HIS A 105 -29.15 30.21 -3.15
C HIS A 105 -27.76 29.53 -3.19
N LEU A 106 -27.52 28.48 -2.38
CA LEU A 106 -26.24 27.74 -2.40
C LEU A 106 -26.30 26.45 -3.22
N GLY A 107 -27.47 25.87 -3.43
CA GLY A 107 -27.66 24.64 -4.19
C GLY A 107 -27.24 23.37 -3.44
N MET A 108 -27.77 22.24 -3.90
CA MET A 108 -27.46 20.88 -3.45
C MET A 108 -26.49 20.24 -4.43
N ARG A 109 -25.34 19.80 -3.93
CA ARG A 109 -24.28 19.18 -4.72
C ARG A 109 -24.30 17.68 -4.55
N GLN A 110 -24.18 16.96 -5.65
CA GLN A 110 -23.95 15.53 -5.65
C GLN A 110 -22.53 15.22 -5.17
N ILE A 111 -22.41 14.39 -4.14
CA ILE A 111 -21.14 13.92 -3.58
C ILE A 111 -21.10 12.40 -3.67
N PHE A 112 -20.14 11.86 -4.43
CA PHE A 112 -20.01 10.42 -4.66
C PHE A 112 -19.19 9.76 -3.56
N TYR A 113 -19.85 9.34 -2.48
CA TYR A 113 -19.18 8.64 -1.37
C TYR A 113 -18.56 7.30 -1.80
N SER A 114 -19.11 6.67 -2.85
CA SER A 114 -18.60 5.43 -3.44
C SER A 114 -17.14 5.54 -3.92
N ARG A 115 -16.69 6.73 -4.32
CA ARG A 115 -15.27 6.98 -4.65
C ARG A 115 -14.37 6.69 -3.45
N TYR A 116 -14.74 7.20 -2.29
CA TYR A 116 -13.97 7.00 -1.07
C TYR A 116 -14.01 5.55 -0.59
N CYS A 117 -15.12 4.82 -0.83
CA CYS A 117 -15.15 3.37 -0.62
C CYS A 117 -14.16 2.65 -1.53
N GLY A 118 -14.06 3.04 -2.80
CA GLY A 118 -13.04 2.54 -3.73
C GLY A 118 -11.62 2.83 -3.24
N TRP A 119 -11.37 4.08 -2.81
CA TRP A 119 -10.07 4.49 -2.27
C TRP A 119 -9.70 3.73 -0.99
N PHE A 120 -10.65 3.48 -0.09
CA PHE A 120 -10.45 2.72 1.14
C PHE A 120 -9.95 1.29 0.85
N LEU A 121 -10.41 0.72 -0.27
CA LEU A 121 -9.95 -0.60 -0.70
C LEU A 121 -8.64 -0.52 -1.50
N ALA A 122 -8.44 0.50 -2.33
CA ALA A 122 -7.36 0.55 -3.31
C ALA A 122 -6.08 1.29 -2.85
N MET A 123 -6.19 2.37 -2.06
CA MET A 123 -5.06 3.22 -1.70
C MET A 123 -3.96 2.54 -0.85
N PRO A 124 -4.23 1.52 -0.02
CA PRO A 124 -3.16 0.79 0.66
C PRO A 124 -2.13 0.15 -0.27
N PHE A 125 -2.55 -0.28 -1.46
CA PHE A 125 -1.74 -1.12 -2.33
C PHE A 125 -0.48 -0.44 -2.84
N PRO A 126 -0.51 0.80 -3.37
CA PRO A 126 0.71 1.55 -3.67
C PRO A 126 1.68 1.69 -2.49
N ILE A 127 1.17 1.82 -1.26
CA ILE A 127 1.98 1.97 -0.05
C ILE A 127 2.60 0.64 0.38
N ILE A 128 1.85 -0.46 0.24
CA ILE A 128 2.36 -1.82 0.42
C ILE A 128 3.47 -2.09 -0.60
N GLN A 129 3.23 -1.79 -1.88
CA GLN A 129 4.20 -1.95 -2.96
C GLN A 129 5.50 -1.16 -2.70
N ALA A 130 5.41 0.09 -2.27
CA ALA A 130 6.59 0.87 -1.86
C ALA A 130 7.32 0.23 -0.66
N SER A 131 6.57 -0.25 0.34
CA SER A 131 7.11 -0.88 1.55
C SER A 131 7.83 -2.19 1.27
N ILE A 132 7.33 -3.01 0.34
CA ILE A 132 7.95 -4.29 0.01
C ILE A 132 9.28 -4.13 -0.76
N LEU A 133 9.48 -3.04 -1.51
CA LEU A 133 10.78 -2.73 -2.14
C LEU A 133 11.92 -2.63 -1.12
N GLY A 134 11.62 -2.06 0.05
CA GLY A 134 12.56 -1.96 1.16
C GLY A 134 12.54 -3.14 2.13
N LYS A 135 11.60 -4.09 1.96
CA LYS A 135 11.25 -5.10 2.99
C LYS A 135 11.01 -4.43 4.35
N THR A 136 10.20 -3.37 4.35
CA THR A 136 9.88 -2.60 5.55
C THR A 136 9.26 -3.50 6.62
N PRO A 137 9.60 -3.31 7.92
CA PRO A 137 9.03 -4.11 9.01
C PRO A 137 7.50 -4.11 8.98
N LEU A 138 6.91 -5.29 9.23
CA LEU A 138 5.46 -5.50 9.13
C LEU A 138 4.64 -4.46 9.91
N TRP A 139 5.01 -4.19 11.15
CA TRP A 139 4.29 -3.24 12.00
C TRP A 139 4.36 -1.80 11.50
N GLN A 140 5.46 -1.43 10.86
CA GLN A 140 5.60 -0.11 10.25
C GLN A 140 4.80 0.00 8.95
N MET A 141 4.78 -1.06 8.14
CA MET A 141 3.92 -1.13 6.97
C MET A 141 2.43 -1.07 7.39
N PHE A 142 2.04 -1.82 8.42
CA PHE A 142 0.69 -1.78 8.98
C PHE A 142 0.30 -0.39 9.47
N PHE A 143 1.19 0.29 10.21
CA PHE A 143 0.97 1.67 10.63
C PHE A 143 0.74 2.61 9.44
N ASN A 144 1.53 2.47 8.37
CA ASN A 144 1.36 3.27 7.15
C ASN A 144 0.02 2.98 6.44
N ILE A 145 -0.42 1.72 6.41
CA ILE A 145 -1.74 1.34 5.88
C ILE A 145 -2.84 2.01 6.69
N VAL A 146 -2.80 1.90 8.02
CA VAL A 146 -3.81 2.51 8.90
C VAL A 146 -3.87 4.02 8.67
N LEU A 147 -2.74 4.72 8.61
CA LEU A 147 -2.74 6.16 8.34
C LEU A 147 -3.23 6.52 6.92
N THR A 148 -3.01 5.65 5.94
CA THR A 148 -3.57 5.79 4.59
C THR A 148 -5.10 5.67 4.64
N GLU A 149 -5.65 4.76 5.45
CA GLU A 149 -7.10 4.69 5.66
C GLU A 149 -7.65 5.89 6.42
N PHE A 150 -6.94 6.39 7.42
CA PHE A 150 -7.31 7.64 8.09
C PHE A 150 -7.37 8.82 7.11
N PHE A 151 -6.45 8.89 6.14
CA PHE A 151 -6.52 9.87 5.05
C PHE A 151 -7.84 9.74 4.27
N VAL A 152 -8.19 8.53 3.81
CA VAL A 152 -9.41 8.31 3.01
C VAL A 152 -10.68 8.63 3.81
N VAL A 153 -10.79 8.10 5.04
CA VAL A 153 -11.96 8.29 5.89
C VAL A 153 -12.13 9.77 6.25
N CYS A 154 -11.06 10.47 6.61
CA CYS A 154 -11.14 11.90 6.90
C CYS A 154 -11.55 12.71 5.66
N MET A 155 -11.09 12.36 4.46
CA MET A 155 -11.53 13.04 3.23
C MET A 155 -13.01 12.80 2.92
N LEU A 156 -13.51 11.58 3.16
CA LEU A 156 -14.94 11.29 3.05
C LEU A 156 -15.76 12.15 4.02
N LEU A 157 -15.37 12.17 5.30
CA LEU A 157 -16.06 12.98 6.30
C LEU A 157 -16.02 14.47 5.94
N ALA A 158 -14.89 14.97 5.42
CA ALA A 158 -14.78 16.33 4.92
C ALA A 158 -15.75 16.61 3.75
N ALA A 159 -15.92 15.66 2.82
CA ALA A 159 -16.84 15.79 1.68
C ALA A 159 -18.30 15.88 2.13
N LEU A 160 -18.67 15.16 3.19
CA LEU A 160 -20.03 15.07 3.70
C LEU A 160 -20.43 16.21 4.64
N VAL A 161 -19.48 17.03 5.09
CA VAL A 161 -19.75 18.19 5.95
C VAL A 161 -20.02 19.43 5.10
N HIS A 162 -21.16 20.09 5.31
CA HIS A 162 -21.51 21.33 4.59
C HIS A 162 -20.93 22.61 5.24
N THR A 163 -20.51 22.55 6.50
CA THR A 163 -19.98 23.70 7.24
C THR A 163 -18.47 23.85 7.03
N THR A 164 -17.88 24.91 7.58
CA THR A 164 -16.42 25.12 7.56
C THR A 164 -15.65 24.05 8.35
N TYR A 165 -16.31 23.25 9.19
CA TYR A 165 -15.68 22.15 9.93
C TYR A 165 -15.10 21.07 9.01
N LYS A 166 -15.51 21.00 7.73
CA LYS A 166 -14.90 20.10 6.75
C LYS A 166 -13.37 20.25 6.67
N TRP A 167 -12.87 21.47 6.87
CA TRP A 167 -11.44 21.77 6.78
C TRP A 167 -10.65 21.15 7.93
N GLY A 168 -11.27 20.89 9.09
CA GLY A 168 -10.62 20.15 10.18
C GLY A 168 -10.31 18.70 9.77
N TYR A 169 -11.30 18.00 9.20
CA TYR A 169 -11.11 16.66 8.66
C TYR A 169 -10.09 16.63 7.52
N PHE A 170 -10.14 17.62 6.62
CA PHE A 170 -9.14 17.79 5.57
C PHE A 170 -7.71 17.92 6.14
N THR A 171 -7.51 18.75 7.17
CA THR A 171 -6.20 18.90 7.82
C THR A 171 -5.72 17.59 8.44
N PHE A 172 -6.58 16.86 9.14
CA PHE A 172 -6.22 15.54 9.70
C PHE A 172 -5.80 14.56 8.60
N SER A 173 -6.54 14.55 7.49
CA SER A 173 -6.22 13.72 6.33
C SER A 173 -4.83 14.04 5.77
N VAL A 174 -4.57 15.32 5.43
CA VAL A 174 -3.29 15.76 4.88
C VAL A 174 -2.15 15.44 5.83
N PHE A 175 -2.34 15.65 7.14
CA PHE A 175 -1.34 15.32 8.15
C PHE A 175 -1.03 13.81 8.20
N CYS A 176 -2.05 12.94 8.12
CA CYS A 176 -1.83 11.49 8.04
C CYS A 176 -1.03 11.09 6.79
N SER A 177 -1.38 11.64 5.62
CA SER A 177 -0.62 11.37 4.39
C SER A 177 0.83 11.83 4.49
N TYR A 178 1.08 12.99 5.12
CA TYR A 178 2.42 13.51 5.35
C TYR A 178 3.24 12.57 6.25
N ILE A 179 2.66 12.03 7.32
CA ILE A 179 3.33 11.05 8.18
C ILE A 179 3.72 9.79 7.39
N VAL A 180 2.81 9.26 6.57
CA VAL A 180 3.11 8.10 5.70
C VAL A 180 4.26 8.43 4.75
N MET A 181 4.21 9.59 4.10
CA MET A 181 5.26 10.03 3.19
C MET A 181 6.62 10.11 3.88
N VAL A 182 6.67 10.74 5.07
CA VAL A 182 7.89 10.82 5.90
C VAL A 182 8.38 9.42 6.31
N SER A 183 7.49 8.53 6.74
CA SER A 183 7.85 7.16 7.13
C SER A 183 8.53 6.41 5.98
N ILE A 184 8.01 6.52 4.76
CA ILE A 184 8.56 5.84 3.58
C ILE A 184 9.92 6.42 3.17
N ILE A 185 10.06 7.76 3.09
CA ILE A 185 11.32 8.41 2.65
C ILE A 185 12.43 8.37 3.70
N THR A 186 12.09 8.07 4.95
CA THR A 186 13.07 7.84 6.01
C THR A 186 13.37 6.35 6.11
N THR A 187 12.39 5.54 6.47
CA THR A 187 12.67 4.16 6.88
C THR A 187 12.82 3.23 5.68
N THR A 188 11.82 3.15 4.81
CA THR A 188 11.86 2.28 3.62
C THR A 188 13.04 2.68 2.72
N LYS A 189 13.24 3.99 2.52
CA LYS A 189 14.39 4.52 1.76
C LYS A 189 15.72 4.02 2.33
N ASN A 190 15.94 4.14 3.63
CA ASN A 190 17.21 3.72 4.25
C ASN A 190 17.44 2.21 4.11
N LEU A 191 16.38 1.40 4.11
CA LEU A 191 16.47 -0.04 3.84
C LEU A 191 16.83 -0.32 2.37
N CYS A 192 16.22 0.39 1.42
CA CYS A 192 16.57 0.29 0.00
C CYS A 192 18.03 0.69 -0.28
N VAL A 193 18.50 1.78 0.32
CA VAL A 193 19.89 2.26 0.18
C VAL A 193 20.90 1.19 0.66
N LYS A 194 20.62 0.54 1.79
CA LYS A 194 21.49 -0.52 2.34
C LYS A 194 21.55 -1.75 1.44
N ARG A 195 20.52 -1.99 0.62
CA ARG A 195 20.39 -3.19 -0.22
C ARG A 195 21.07 -3.06 -1.58
N GLY A 196 21.20 -1.84 -2.09
CA GLY A 196 21.93 -1.58 -3.34
C GLY A 196 21.38 -0.38 -4.11
N ASN A 197 22.22 0.16 -5.01
CA ASN A 197 21.90 1.35 -5.79
C ASN A 197 20.75 1.12 -6.79
N ASP A 198 20.64 -0.08 -7.35
CA ASP A 198 19.57 -0.48 -8.26
C ASP A 198 18.21 -0.54 -7.54
N VAL A 199 18.16 -1.15 -6.35
CA VAL A 199 16.94 -1.16 -5.50
C VAL A 199 16.55 0.26 -5.13
N PHE A 200 17.51 1.07 -4.69
CA PHE A 200 17.25 2.46 -4.35
C PHE A 200 16.77 3.28 -5.55
N THR A 201 17.29 3.03 -6.75
CA THR A 201 16.87 3.71 -7.97
C THR A 201 15.42 3.37 -8.31
N VAL A 202 15.05 2.09 -8.30
CA VAL A 202 13.67 1.66 -8.52
C VAL A 202 12.72 2.21 -7.45
N PHE A 203 13.12 2.13 -6.17
CA PHE A 203 12.36 2.71 -5.06
C PHE A 203 12.11 4.19 -5.29
N LYS A 204 13.15 4.96 -5.64
CA LYS A 204 13.05 6.39 -5.89
C LYS A 204 12.08 6.68 -7.04
N ILE A 205 12.19 5.98 -8.17
CA ILE A 205 11.29 6.15 -9.32
C ILE A 205 9.84 5.90 -8.91
N TYR A 206 9.59 4.74 -8.30
CA TYR A 206 8.25 4.32 -7.92
C TYR A 206 7.63 5.27 -6.87
N VAL A 207 8.36 5.56 -5.79
CA VAL A 207 7.90 6.46 -4.72
C VAL A 207 7.67 7.88 -5.21
N SER A 208 8.52 8.40 -6.09
CA SER A 208 8.31 9.72 -6.71
C SER A 208 7.00 9.79 -7.49
N ILE A 209 6.66 8.75 -8.26
CA ILE A 209 5.40 8.68 -9.00
C ILE A 209 4.21 8.70 -8.03
N ILE A 210 4.18 7.77 -7.07
CA ILE A 210 3.03 7.64 -6.18
C ILE A 210 2.86 8.88 -5.28
N PHE A 211 3.94 9.51 -4.82
CA PHE A 211 3.85 10.70 -3.97
C PHE A 211 3.47 11.95 -4.73
N PHE A 212 3.93 12.07 -5.98
CA PHE A 212 3.50 13.15 -6.85
C PHE A 212 1.97 13.11 -7.04
N PHE A 213 1.43 11.95 -7.44
CA PHE A 213 -0.02 11.85 -7.64
C PHE A 213 -0.80 11.93 -6.34
N TRP A 214 -0.35 11.28 -5.25
CA TRP A 214 -1.05 11.34 -3.97
C TRP A 214 -1.11 12.78 -3.42
N GLY A 215 -0.04 13.56 -3.59
CA GLY A 215 0.02 14.97 -3.19
C GLY A 215 -0.96 15.88 -3.94
N ILE A 216 -1.48 15.45 -5.09
CA ILE A 216 -2.47 16.22 -5.88
C ILE A 216 -3.91 15.94 -5.39
N TYR A 217 -4.20 14.82 -4.73
CA TYR A 217 -5.55 14.52 -4.23
C TYR A 217 -6.12 15.59 -3.28
N PRO A 218 -5.36 16.13 -2.30
CA PRO A 218 -5.82 17.25 -1.48
C PRO A 218 -6.13 18.51 -2.28
N ILE A 219 -5.39 18.77 -3.36
CA ILE A 219 -5.63 19.91 -4.26
C ILE A 219 -6.94 19.71 -5.00
N SER A 220 -7.17 18.51 -5.55
CA SER A 220 -8.43 18.16 -6.21
C SER A 220 -9.62 18.37 -5.27
N PHE A 221 -9.51 17.90 -4.03
CA PHE A 221 -10.56 18.07 -3.01
C PHE A 221 -10.81 19.54 -2.69
N GLY A 222 -9.74 20.31 -2.49
CA GLY A 222 -9.82 21.74 -2.22
C GLY A 222 -10.56 22.50 -3.32
N LEU A 223 -10.40 22.10 -4.57
CA LEU A 223 -11.08 22.69 -5.72
C LEU A 223 -12.51 22.16 -5.94
N SER A 224 -12.83 20.94 -5.51
CA SER A 224 -14.11 20.29 -5.78
C SER A 224 -15.06 20.26 -4.58
N GLU A 225 -15.06 19.24 -3.71
CA GLU A 225 -16.01 19.13 -2.60
C GLU A 225 -15.75 20.14 -1.47
N GLY A 226 -14.48 20.53 -1.31
CA GLY A 226 -14.01 21.50 -0.32
C GLY A 226 -14.43 22.92 -0.67
N GLY A 227 -13.89 23.45 -1.77
CA GLY A 227 -14.06 24.84 -2.20
C GLY A 227 -15.19 25.09 -3.20
N ASN A 228 -15.84 24.04 -3.72
CA ASN A 228 -16.93 24.12 -4.69
C ASN A 228 -16.60 24.99 -5.92
N VAL A 229 -15.34 24.97 -6.37
CA VAL A 229 -14.88 25.68 -7.58
C VAL A 229 -15.18 24.86 -8.83
N LEU A 230 -14.90 23.56 -8.80
CA LEU A 230 -15.17 22.64 -9.90
C LEU A 230 -16.61 22.11 -9.85
N VAL A 231 -17.25 22.09 -11.02
CA VAL A 231 -18.51 21.37 -11.25
C VAL A 231 -18.27 19.86 -11.17
N VAL A 232 -19.34 19.10 -10.97
CA VAL A 232 -19.28 17.64 -10.73
C VAL A 232 -18.55 16.91 -11.87
N ASP A 233 -18.86 17.22 -13.14
CA ASP A 233 -18.17 16.60 -14.28
C ASP A 233 -16.65 16.87 -14.29
N SER A 234 -16.23 18.10 -14.01
CA SER A 234 -14.80 18.47 -13.97
C SER A 234 -14.07 17.80 -12.80
N GLU A 235 -14.74 17.65 -11.66
CA GLU A 235 -14.24 16.83 -10.55
C GLU A 235 -14.05 15.36 -10.98
N MET A 236 -15.03 14.76 -11.67
CA MET A 236 -14.92 13.38 -12.15
C MET A 236 -13.76 13.20 -13.12
N ILE A 237 -13.51 14.18 -14.00
CA ILE A 237 -12.35 14.17 -14.89
C ILE A 237 -11.06 14.22 -14.09
N PHE A 238 -10.95 15.15 -13.15
CA PHE A 238 -9.74 15.32 -12.36
C PHE A 238 -9.43 14.07 -11.52
N TYR A 239 -10.38 13.58 -10.73
CA TYR A 239 -10.17 12.35 -9.96
C TYR A 239 -9.99 11.11 -10.84
N GLY A 240 -10.69 11.01 -11.97
CA GLY A 240 -10.48 9.94 -12.95
C GLY A 240 -9.04 9.82 -13.41
N ILE A 241 -8.41 10.94 -13.76
CA ILE A 241 -7.00 10.98 -14.17
C ILE A 241 -6.08 10.60 -13.00
N LEU A 242 -6.34 11.14 -11.80
CA LEU A 242 -5.54 10.82 -10.61
C LEU A 242 -5.64 9.34 -10.23
N ASP A 243 -6.83 8.77 -10.25
CA ASP A 243 -7.08 7.37 -9.91
C ASP A 243 -6.43 6.44 -10.94
N LEU A 244 -6.51 6.75 -12.24
CA LEU A 244 -5.81 5.97 -13.26
C LEU A 244 -4.30 5.98 -13.04
N CYS A 245 -3.70 7.15 -12.80
CA CYS A 245 -2.27 7.26 -12.58
C CYS A 245 -1.81 6.57 -11.28
N PHE A 246 -2.53 6.79 -10.18
CA PHE A 246 -2.13 6.35 -8.84
C PHE A 246 -2.56 4.93 -8.49
N LEU A 247 -3.75 4.50 -8.93
CA LEU A 247 -4.39 3.24 -8.51
C LEU A 247 -4.45 2.18 -9.61
N CYS A 248 -4.17 2.53 -10.88
CA CYS A 248 -4.09 1.58 -11.98
C CYS A 248 -2.68 1.47 -12.57
N PHE A 249 -2.13 2.59 -13.08
CA PHE A 249 -0.86 2.58 -13.80
C PHE A 249 0.34 2.43 -12.88
N ALA A 250 0.42 3.16 -11.76
CA ALA A 250 1.52 2.97 -10.81
C ALA A 250 1.58 1.53 -10.27
N PRO A 251 0.47 0.91 -9.78
CA PRO A 251 0.46 -0.50 -9.41
C PRO A 251 0.85 -1.46 -10.52
N THR A 252 0.50 -1.15 -11.77
CA THR A 252 0.91 -1.97 -12.91
C THR A 252 2.41 -1.85 -13.20
N ILE A 253 2.95 -0.64 -13.19
CA ILE A 253 4.39 -0.36 -13.44
C ILE A 253 5.28 -0.95 -12.33
N PHE A 254 4.75 -1.12 -11.12
CA PHE A 254 5.45 -1.79 -10.03
C PHE A 254 5.96 -3.20 -10.40
N ILE A 255 5.18 -3.97 -11.16
CA ILE A 255 5.53 -5.36 -11.51
C ILE A 255 6.85 -5.45 -12.31
N PRO A 256 7.00 -4.80 -13.48
CA PRO A 256 8.27 -4.86 -14.22
C PRO A 256 9.43 -4.25 -13.43
N LEU A 257 9.19 -3.22 -12.62
CA LEU A 257 10.20 -2.63 -11.74
C LEU A 257 10.70 -3.61 -10.67
N ALA A 258 9.80 -4.33 -10.01
CA ALA A 258 10.17 -5.36 -9.02
C ALA A 258 10.87 -6.56 -9.68
N ASN A 259 10.38 -6.99 -10.85
CA ASN A 259 11.01 -8.07 -11.62
C ASN A 259 12.43 -7.71 -12.10
N TYR A 260 12.70 -6.45 -12.43
CA TYR A 260 14.04 -5.99 -12.82
C TYR A 260 15.07 -6.17 -11.69
N ILE A 261 14.68 -5.95 -10.43
CA ILE A 261 15.55 -6.15 -9.27
C ILE A 261 15.73 -7.66 -8.99
N GLY A 262 14.67 -8.44 -9.17
CA GLY A 262 14.59 -9.84 -8.77
C GLY A 262 14.19 -10.02 -7.30
N LEU A 263 13.35 -11.03 -7.04
CA LEU A 263 12.80 -11.30 -5.70
C LEU A 263 13.89 -11.67 -4.67
N ASP A 264 14.92 -12.38 -5.10
CA ASP A 264 16.07 -12.74 -4.25
C ASP A 264 16.74 -11.50 -3.68
N LYS A 265 16.97 -10.51 -4.53
CA LYS A 265 17.61 -9.27 -4.13
C LYS A 265 16.70 -8.41 -3.26
N LEU A 266 15.37 -8.46 -3.47
CA LEU A 266 14.38 -7.89 -2.55
C LEU A 266 14.24 -8.68 -1.23
N GLY A 267 14.82 -9.88 -1.16
CA GLY A 267 14.85 -10.74 0.01
C GLY A 267 13.54 -11.50 0.23
N TYR A 268 12.83 -11.83 -0.85
CA TYR A 268 11.65 -12.69 -0.86
C TYR A 268 12.01 -14.02 -1.52
N ASN A 269 12.41 -14.99 -0.69
CA ASN A 269 12.78 -16.34 -1.14
C ASN A 269 11.78 -17.30 -0.52
N PHE A 270 10.85 -17.78 -1.34
CA PHE A 270 9.80 -18.71 -0.91
C PHE A 270 10.17 -20.18 -1.21
N HIS A 271 11.33 -20.42 -1.82
CA HIS A 271 11.96 -21.74 -1.95
C HIS A 271 13.11 -21.88 -0.94
N PRO A 272 12.85 -22.42 0.27
CA PRO A 272 13.89 -22.64 1.27
C PRO A 272 14.60 -24.00 1.11
N GLU A 273 15.12 -24.37 -0.07
CA GLU A 273 15.94 -25.59 -0.27
C GLU A 273 16.92 -25.26 -1.43
N ASP A 274 18.27 -25.23 -1.34
CA ASP A 274 19.28 -26.13 -0.78
C ASP A 274 20.57 -25.37 -0.34
N LYS A 275 20.66 -24.90 0.91
CA LYS A 275 21.93 -24.32 1.44
C LYS A 275 22.44 -24.91 2.75
N GLU A 276 22.03 -26.14 3.08
CA GLU A 276 22.56 -26.85 4.26
C GLU A 276 23.07 -28.29 4.03
N SER A 277 23.31 -28.72 2.78
CA SER A 277 23.96 -30.04 2.52
C SER A 277 25.38 -29.98 1.94
N GLY A 278 25.97 -28.77 1.81
CA GLY A 278 27.30 -28.57 1.21
C GLY A 278 28.47 -28.37 2.18
N ALA A 279 28.26 -28.37 3.50
CA ALA A 279 29.32 -28.16 4.47
C ALA A 279 29.80 -29.49 5.08
N GLY A 280 30.72 -30.16 4.37
CA GLY A 280 31.73 -31.02 4.99
C GLY A 280 31.26 -32.34 5.60
N ALA A 281 30.81 -33.29 4.77
CA ALA A 281 30.86 -34.71 5.14
C ALA A 281 32.32 -35.20 5.08
N GLY A 282 33.08 -34.97 6.15
CA GLY A 282 34.31 -35.72 6.43
C GLY A 282 33.99 -37.20 6.72
N PRO A 283 34.94 -38.12 6.54
CA PRO A 283 34.66 -39.55 6.60
C PRO A 283 34.11 -39.97 7.97
N ALA A 284 33.04 -40.75 7.92
CA ALA A 284 32.30 -41.23 9.08
C ALA A 284 33.22 -41.92 10.10
N ARG A 285 33.19 -41.42 11.33
CA ARG A 285 33.83 -42.08 12.48
C ARG A 285 32.79 -42.97 13.16
N SER A 286 33.08 -44.27 13.25
CA SER A 286 32.24 -45.27 13.91
C SER A 286 31.89 -44.88 15.36
N PRO A 287 30.69 -45.24 15.85
CA PRO A 287 30.27 -44.93 17.22
C PRO A 287 31.08 -45.75 18.24
N ALA A 288 31.76 -45.06 19.14
CA ALA A 288 32.45 -45.67 20.27
C ALA A 288 31.44 -46.05 21.38
N SER A 289 31.54 -47.29 21.87
CA SER A 289 30.73 -47.82 22.98
C SER A 289 30.97 -47.08 24.31
N PRO A 290 29.97 -47.05 25.23
CA PRO A 290 30.09 -46.38 26.52
C PRO A 290 31.00 -47.14 27.48
N LYS A 291 31.94 -46.44 28.13
CA LYS A 291 32.80 -46.99 29.20
C LYS A 291 32.12 -46.93 30.56
N SER A 292 32.16 -48.04 31.29
CA SER A 292 31.68 -48.19 32.67
C SER A 292 32.62 -47.55 33.72
N PRO A 293 32.14 -47.24 34.94
CA PRO A 293 32.90 -46.55 35.99
C PRO A 293 33.82 -47.52 36.76
N LYS A 294 35.03 -47.06 37.12
CA LYS A 294 35.97 -47.81 37.99
C LYS A 294 35.79 -47.45 39.46
N SER A 295 35.69 -48.50 40.27
CA SER A 295 35.67 -48.53 41.74
C SER A 295 37.09 -48.49 42.36
N PRO A 296 37.24 -48.24 43.68
CA PRO A 296 38.44 -47.65 44.29
C PRO A 296 39.54 -48.66 44.65
N LYS A 297 40.79 -48.18 44.75
CA LYS A 297 42.01 -48.96 45.07
C LYS A 297 42.17 -49.23 46.57
N SER A 298 42.57 -50.46 46.90
CA SER A 298 42.94 -50.98 48.22
C SER A 298 44.45 -50.77 48.53
N PRO A 299 44.89 -50.95 49.80
CA PRO A 299 46.05 -50.27 50.39
C PRO A 299 47.38 -51.04 50.27
N LYS A 300 48.51 -50.32 50.43
CA LYS A 300 49.85 -50.90 50.70
C LYS A 300 50.37 -50.39 52.05
N SER A 301 50.92 -51.31 52.85
CA SER A 301 51.73 -51.08 54.05
C SER A 301 53.23 -51.36 53.75
N PRO A 302 54.20 -51.18 54.67
CA PRO A 302 55.11 -50.04 54.65
C PRO A 302 56.62 -50.41 54.64
N LYS A 303 57.50 -49.49 54.19
CA LYS A 303 58.92 -49.39 54.62
C LYS A 303 59.46 -47.94 54.52
N THR A 304 59.59 -47.31 55.70
CA THR A 304 60.74 -46.54 56.29
C THR A 304 61.64 -45.56 55.47
N PRO A 305 62.37 -44.61 56.11
CA PRO A 305 62.11 -43.17 55.95
C PRO A 305 63.36 -42.31 55.62
N LYS A 306 63.15 -41.00 55.37
CA LYS A 306 64.04 -39.82 55.59
C LYS A 306 63.48 -38.67 54.71
N SER A 307 63.52 -37.38 55.02
CA SER A 307 63.88 -36.57 56.19
C SER A 307 63.63 -35.11 55.78
N GLY A 308 63.07 -34.29 56.67
CA GLY A 308 63.16 -32.82 56.63
C GLY A 308 62.32 -32.09 55.57
N ALA A 309 61.92 -30.85 55.72
CA ALA A 309 61.85 -29.92 56.85
C ALA A 309 61.10 -28.67 56.33
N ALA A 310 60.44 -27.97 57.25
CA ALA A 310 60.19 -26.53 57.24
C ALA A 310 59.28 -25.89 56.15
N SER A 311 58.10 -25.49 56.62
CA SER A 311 57.25 -24.34 56.29
C SER A 311 58.00 -22.97 56.22
N PRO A 312 57.33 -21.79 56.15
CA PRO A 312 56.22 -21.30 55.31
C PRO A 312 56.46 -19.84 54.78
N LYS A 313 55.40 -19.21 54.23
CA LYS A 313 55.16 -17.74 54.02
C LYS A 313 55.61 -17.22 52.63
N LEU A 314 55.03 -16.20 51.99
CA LEU A 314 54.29 -15.01 52.45
C LEU A 314 53.52 -14.33 51.28
N LYS A 315 52.37 -13.73 51.63
CA LYS A 315 51.62 -12.55 51.10
C LYS A 315 52.03 -11.77 49.81
N LYS A 316 50.94 -11.31 49.17
CA LYS A 316 50.62 -9.97 48.57
C LYS A 316 51.17 -9.63 47.17
N SER A 317 50.26 -9.23 46.26
CA SER A 317 50.20 -7.83 45.75
C SER A 317 49.08 -7.61 44.71
N LYS A 318 48.31 -6.54 44.97
CA LYS A 318 47.64 -5.52 44.12
C LYS A 318 47.32 -5.79 42.64
N LYS A 319 46.08 -5.59 42.17
CA LYS A 319 45.32 -4.32 41.90
C LYS A 319 45.68 -3.68 40.55
N SER A 320 44.74 -3.65 39.60
CA SER A 320 44.29 -2.47 38.81
C SER A 320 43.70 -2.89 37.46
N LYS A 321 42.46 -2.47 37.16
CA LYS A 321 42.12 -1.51 36.08
C LYS A 321 40.61 -1.40 35.92
N LYS A 322 40.10 -0.18 36.10
CA LYS A 322 39.20 0.44 35.14
C LYS A 322 40.08 1.27 34.21
#